data_AF-A0A131YR37-F1
#
_entry.id   AF-A0A131YR37-F1
#
_cell.length_a   1.000
_cell.length_b   1.000
_cell.length_c   1.000
_cell.angle_alpha   90.00
_cell.angle_beta   90.00
_cell.angle_gamma   90.00
#
_symmetry.space_group_name_H-M   'P 1'
#
loop_
_entity.id
_entity.type
_entity.pdbx_description
1 polymer ?
#
loop_
_entity_poly.entity_id
_entity_poly.type
_entity_poly.pdbx_seq_one_letter_code
_entity_poly.pdbx_strand_id
1 'polypeptide(L)'
;MGRPFSRATFFLIIVSAWNLGHGKRLAAQTASFPLLQSSLDNYHKCRYLLLETSAGTKKVGCQYDCSGPNPPTVPFPWTSEECLTVSTAGYDGMKPYVNYTCKLGLCGTTKTTQTCNPSNLFIDCWKLPE
;
A
#
# COMPACT_ATOMS: atom_id res chain seq x y z
N MET A 1 22.17 46.47 22.03
CA MET A 1 21.06 47.27 22.60
C MET A 1 19.81 46.40 22.62
N GLY A 2 19.15 46.29 23.78
CA GLY A 2 17.75 45.86 23.89
C GLY A 2 17.44 44.36 24.06
N ARG A 3 17.67 43.79 25.24
CA ARG A 3 16.65 42.98 25.94
C ARG A 3 15.75 43.98 26.70
N PRO A 4 14.46 43.73 27.06
CA PRO A 4 14.16 42.68 28.05
C PRO A 4 12.70 42.15 28.16
N PHE A 5 12.52 41.21 29.11
CA PHE A 5 11.29 40.65 29.74
C PHE A 5 10.39 39.74 28.89
N SER A 6 10.26 38.44 29.16
CA SER A 6 9.75 37.73 30.36
C SER A 6 8.25 37.96 30.61
N ARG A 7 7.46 36.89 30.52
CA ARG A 7 6.51 36.48 31.59
C ARG A 7 5.92 35.10 31.28
N ALA A 8 6.20 34.19 32.20
CA ALA A 8 5.42 33.00 32.42
C ALA A 8 3.98 33.35 32.81
N THR A 9 3.12 32.33 32.69
CA THR A 9 1.86 32.16 33.41
C THR A 9 0.70 33.00 32.89
N PHE A 10 -0.37 32.35 32.40
CA PHE A 10 -1.70 32.56 32.98
C PHE A 10 -2.62 31.40 32.57
N PHE A 11 -2.81 30.51 33.55
CA PHE A 11 -3.87 29.51 33.61
C PHE A 11 -5.24 30.21 33.78
N LEU A 12 -6.27 29.53 33.28
CA LEU A 12 -7.68 29.57 33.69
C LEU A 12 -8.47 30.86 33.43
N ILE A 13 -9.40 30.80 32.47
CA ILE A 13 -10.76 31.29 32.69
C ILE A 13 -11.74 30.21 32.21
N ILE A 14 -12.26 29.44 33.16
CA ILE A 14 -13.50 28.68 33.04
C ILE A 14 -14.62 29.65 33.44
N VAL A 15 -15.54 29.95 32.53
CA VAL A 15 -16.83 30.55 32.88
C VAL A 15 -17.93 29.53 32.66
N SER A 16 -18.20 28.76 33.70
CA SER A 16 -19.55 28.31 34.08
C SER A 16 -20.22 29.45 34.86
N ALA A 17 -21.51 29.71 34.89
CA ALA A 17 -22.73 29.22 34.24
C ALA A 17 -23.85 30.20 34.69
N TRP A 18 -24.91 30.40 33.89
CA TRP A 18 -26.31 30.19 34.30
C TRP A 18 -27.35 30.88 33.39
N ASN A 19 -28.15 30.01 32.75
CA ASN A 19 -29.60 30.03 32.52
C ASN A 19 -30.34 31.33 32.16
N LEU A 20 -30.99 31.33 30.98
CA LEU A 20 -32.44 31.58 30.82
C LEU A 20 -32.88 31.37 29.34
N GLY A 21 -33.81 30.44 29.14
CA GLY A 21 -34.93 30.55 28.19
C GLY A 21 -34.66 30.64 26.68
N HIS A 22 -34.82 29.52 25.97
CA HIS A 22 -35.88 29.26 24.98
C HIS A 22 -35.49 28.07 24.09
N GLY A 23 -36.39 27.10 23.99
CA GLY A 23 -36.18 25.91 23.18
C GLY A 23 -36.01 26.25 21.70
N LYS A 24 -34.95 25.70 21.10
CA LYS A 24 -34.92 25.27 19.70
C LYS A 24 -34.07 24.00 19.61
N ARG A 25 -34.74 22.84 19.48
CA ARG A 25 -34.14 21.70 18.80
C ARG A 25 -33.97 22.12 17.34
N LEU A 26 -32.76 22.44 16.92
CA LEU A 26 -32.42 22.54 15.50
C LEU A 26 -31.00 22.00 15.30
N ALA A 27 -31.00 20.84 14.65
CA ALA A 27 -29.92 20.22 13.91
C ALA A 27 -28.55 20.16 14.59
N ALA A 28 -28.15 18.94 14.97
CA ALA A 28 -26.76 18.54 14.85
C ALA A 28 -26.32 18.94 13.43
N GLN A 29 -25.56 20.03 13.34
CA GLN A 29 -24.86 20.41 12.12
C GLN A 29 -23.80 19.33 11.93
N THR A 30 -24.18 18.25 11.24
CA THR A 30 -23.24 17.49 10.44
C THR A 30 -22.63 18.49 9.47
N ALA A 31 -21.52 19.10 9.89
CA ALA A 31 -20.57 19.69 8.99
C ALA A 31 -20.11 18.55 8.08
N SER A 32 -20.82 18.37 6.97
CA SER A 32 -20.34 17.65 5.81
C SER A 32 -19.11 18.41 5.35
N PHE A 33 -17.94 18.01 5.86
CA PHE A 33 -16.65 18.39 5.34
C PHE A 33 -16.59 17.87 3.89
N PRO A 34 -16.63 18.72 2.85
CA PRO A 34 -16.59 18.26 1.46
C PRO A 34 -15.22 17.68 1.07
N LEU A 35 -14.26 17.68 1.99
CA LEU A 35 -12.86 17.33 1.73
C LEU A 35 -12.54 15.84 1.97
N LEU A 36 -13.51 15.03 2.40
CA LEU A 36 -13.33 13.59 2.62
C LEU A 36 -14.04 12.71 1.60
N GLN A 37 -14.85 13.27 0.70
CA GLN A 37 -15.59 12.46 -0.28
C GLN A 37 -14.72 12.02 -1.47
N SER A 38 -13.58 12.68 -1.73
CA SER A 38 -12.73 12.43 -2.91
C SER A 38 -11.59 11.42 -2.69
N SER A 39 -11.42 10.86 -1.48
CA SER A 39 -10.35 9.91 -1.19
C SER A 39 -10.77 8.43 -1.27
N LEU A 40 -12.05 8.16 -1.52
CA LEU A 40 -12.57 6.79 -1.66
C LEU A 40 -12.50 6.27 -3.10
N ASP A 41 -12.35 7.16 -4.09
CA ASP A 41 -12.30 6.79 -5.51
C ASP A 41 -10.89 6.43 -6.01
N ASN A 42 -9.86 6.59 -5.16
CA ASN A 42 -8.46 6.35 -5.52
C ASN A 42 -7.77 5.36 -4.56
N TYR A 43 -8.51 4.33 -4.15
CA TYR A 43 -7.96 3.22 -3.37
C TYR A 43 -7.37 2.16 -4.29
N HIS A 44 -6.04 1.98 -4.24
CA HIS A 44 -5.37 0.89 -4.93
C HIS A 44 -5.22 -0.33 -4.03
N LYS A 45 -5.65 -1.49 -4.51
CA LYS A 45 -5.36 -2.76 -3.84
C LYS A 45 -4.11 -3.36 -4.47
N CYS A 46 -3.03 -3.41 -3.68
CA CYS A 46 -1.76 -3.99 -4.07
C CYS A 46 -1.54 -5.32 -3.34
N ARG A 47 -1.05 -6.33 -4.07
CA ARG A 47 -0.73 -7.65 -3.53
C ARG A 47 0.62 -8.15 -4.00
N TYR A 48 1.21 -9.05 -3.22
CA TYR A 48 2.30 -9.89 -3.70
C TYR A 48 1.70 -11.03 -4.53
N LEU A 49 2.35 -11.34 -5.64
CA LEU A 49 2.09 -12.57 -6.37
C LEU A 49 3.16 -13.57 -5.94
N LEU A 50 2.76 -14.60 -5.20
CA LEU A 50 3.67 -15.57 -4.58
C LEU A 50 3.40 -16.96 -5.13
N LEU A 51 4.47 -17.66 -5.49
CA LEU A 51 4.44 -19.08 -5.88
C LEU A 51 5.34 -19.87 -4.94
N GLU A 52 4.89 -21.07 -4.58
CA GLU A 52 5.72 -22.04 -3.90
C GLU A 52 6.68 -22.69 -4.89
N THR A 53 7.89 -23.00 -4.43
CA THR A 53 8.90 -23.71 -5.20
C THR A 53 9.61 -24.72 -4.31
N SER A 54 10.41 -25.61 -4.89
CA SER A 54 11.27 -26.51 -4.12
C SER A 54 12.31 -25.79 -3.25
N ALA A 55 12.62 -24.53 -3.55
CA ALA A 55 13.52 -23.67 -2.78
C ALA A 55 12.76 -22.67 -1.85
N GLY A 56 11.48 -22.95 -1.56
CA GLY A 56 10.60 -22.10 -0.77
C GLY A 56 9.81 -21.09 -1.61
N THR A 57 9.03 -20.24 -0.95
CA THR A 57 8.17 -19.25 -1.61
C THR A 57 8.99 -18.20 -2.37
N LYS A 58 8.60 -17.90 -3.61
CA LYS A 58 9.22 -16.88 -4.47
C LYS A 58 8.20 -15.87 -4.95
N LYS A 59 8.64 -14.62 -5.12
CA LYS A 59 7.83 -13.53 -5.68
C LYS A 59 7.81 -13.63 -7.20
N VAL A 60 6.66 -13.31 -7.78
CA VAL A 60 6.51 -13.10 -9.22
C VAL A 60 6.76 -11.63 -9.51
N GLY A 61 7.70 -11.35 -10.41
CA GLY A 61 8.13 -9.99 -10.74
C GLY A 61 8.90 -9.29 -9.62
N CYS A 62 9.05 -7.97 -9.75
CA CYS A 62 9.84 -7.10 -8.86
C CYS A 62 9.04 -5.92 -8.30
N GLN A 63 7.72 -5.96 -8.45
CA GLN A 63 6.79 -4.92 -8.06
C GLN A 63 5.50 -5.54 -7.54
N TYR A 64 4.74 -4.76 -6.79
CA TYR A 64 3.40 -5.17 -6.37
C TYR A 64 2.45 -5.23 -7.58
N ASP A 65 1.55 -6.19 -7.55
CA ASP A 65 0.40 -6.24 -8.45
C ASP A 65 -0.69 -5.34 -7.87
N CYS A 66 -0.87 -4.16 -8.46
CA CYS A 66 -1.82 -3.15 -8.00
C CYS A 66 -3.01 -3.04 -8.95
N SER A 67 -4.22 -3.02 -8.39
CA SER A 67 -5.48 -2.84 -9.11
C SER A 67 -6.19 -1.56 -8.66
N GLY A 68 -6.99 -0.97 -9.55
CA GLY A 68 -7.71 0.29 -9.36
C GLY A 68 -7.54 1.25 -10.55
N PRO A 69 -8.18 2.43 -10.54
CA PRO A 69 -8.04 3.42 -11.61
C PRO A 69 -6.62 3.99 -11.67
N ASN A 70 -5.89 3.84 -12.78
CA ASN A 70 -4.48 4.27 -12.90
C ASN A 70 -3.55 3.67 -11.81
N PRO A 71 -3.39 2.33 -11.77
CA PRO A 71 -2.63 1.68 -10.71
C PRO A 71 -1.18 2.17 -10.70
N PRO A 72 -0.63 2.55 -9.53
CA PRO A 72 0.75 2.99 -9.42
C PRO A 72 1.70 1.80 -9.61
N THR A 73 2.88 2.06 -10.17
CA THR A 73 3.96 1.09 -10.15
C THR A 73 4.70 1.19 -8.83
N VAL A 74 4.54 0.19 -7.97
CA VAL A 74 5.16 0.15 -6.64
C VAL A 74 6.26 -0.91 -6.65
N PRO A 75 7.55 -0.52 -6.62
CA PRO A 75 8.64 -1.49 -6.56
C PRO A 75 8.76 -2.11 -5.17
N PHE A 76 9.34 -3.32 -5.10
CA PHE A 76 9.76 -3.85 -3.81
C PHE A 76 10.91 -3.01 -3.22
N PRO A 77 11.00 -2.90 -1.88
CA PRO A 77 12.04 -2.09 -1.24
C PRO A 77 13.45 -2.69 -1.37
N TRP A 78 13.57 -3.96 -1.78
CA TRP A 78 14.83 -4.69 -1.87
C TRP A 78 15.29 -4.82 -3.33
N THR A 79 16.55 -4.50 -3.59
CA THR A 79 17.19 -4.61 -4.90
C THR A 79 17.93 -5.94 -5.00
N SER A 80 18.07 -6.46 -6.23
CA SER A 80 18.80 -7.71 -6.52
C SER A 80 18.20 -9.00 -5.91
N GLU A 81 16.92 -9.00 -5.53
CA GLU A 81 16.24 -10.23 -5.13
C GLU A 81 15.94 -11.13 -6.34
N GLU A 82 15.96 -12.44 -6.09
CA GLU A 82 15.49 -13.44 -7.05
C GLU A 82 13.97 -13.33 -7.24
N CYS A 83 13.54 -13.45 -8.49
CA CYS A 83 12.14 -13.32 -8.88
C CYS A 83 11.77 -14.38 -9.93
N LEU A 84 10.48 -14.70 -10.00
CA LEU A 84 9.92 -15.50 -11.10
C LEU A 84 9.44 -14.56 -12.20
N THR A 85 9.78 -14.89 -13.45
CA THR A 85 9.48 -14.08 -14.64
C THR A 85 8.04 -14.25 -15.17
N VAL A 86 7.20 -14.96 -14.42
CA VAL A 86 5.79 -15.17 -14.76
C VAL A 86 5.07 -13.81 -14.84
N SER A 87 4.19 -13.62 -15.81
CA SER A 87 3.37 -12.40 -15.89
C SER A 87 2.21 -12.47 -14.90
N THR A 88 1.62 -11.33 -14.51
CA THR A 88 0.39 -11.31 -13.69
C THR A 88 -0.72 -12.18 -14.30
N ALA A 89 -0.97 -12.05 -15.60
CA ALA A 89 -1.95 -12.88 -16.30
C ALA A 89 -1.59 -14.38 -16.27
N GLY A 90 -0.30 -14.71 -16.36
CA GLY A 90 0.18 -16.08 -16.20
C GLY A 90 -0.10 -16.61 -14.81
N TYR A 91 0.21 -15.84 -13.77
CA TYR A 91 -0.06 -16.18 -12.37
C TYR A 91 -1.55 -16.39 -12.10
N ASP A 92 -2.40 -15.48 -12.57
CA ASP A 92 -3.85 -15.57 -12.40
C ASP A 92 -4.45 -16.77 -13.16
N GLY A 93 -3.83 -17.18 -14.27
CA GLY A 93 -4.21 -18.36 -15.05
C GLY A 93 -3.67 -19.69 -14.52
N MET A 94 -2.75 -19.69 -13.55
CA MET A 94 -2.21 -20.93 -12.98
C MET A 94 -3.31 -21.67 -12.19
N LYS A 95 -3.40 -22.98 -12.43
CA LYS A 95 -4.24 -23.86 -11.60
C LYS A 95 -3.55 -24.09 -10.25
N PRO A 96 -4.29 -24.01 -9.12
CA PRO A 96 -3.73 -24.33 -7.81
C PRO A 96 -3.15 -25.75 -7.77
N TYR A 97 -2.04 -25.92 -7.04
CA TYR A 97 -1.31 -27.17 -6.82
C TYR A 97 -0.76 -27.87 -8.08
N VAL A 98 -0.85 -27.25 -9.26
CA VAL A 98 -0.21 -27.77 -10.47
C VAL A 98 1.22 -27.27 -10.53
N ASN A 99 2.16 -28.20 -10.75
CA ASN A 99 3.55 -27.87 -10.98
C ASN A 99 3.77 -27.36 -12.40
N TYR A 100 4.34 -26.17 -12.51
CA TYR A 100 4.81 -25.57 -13.75
C TYR A 100 6.32 -25.39 -13.67
N THR A 101 6.97 -25.26 -14.82
CA THR A 101 8.38 -24.85 -14.89
C THR A 101 8.44 -23.33 -15.01
N CYS A 102 8.83 -22.64 -13.94
CA CYS A 102 9.02 -21.21 -13.93
C CYS A 102 10.47 -20.83 -14.25
N LYS A 103 10.65 -19.76 -15.02
CA LYS A 103 11.96 -19.20 -15.29
C LYS A 103 12.33 -18.16 -14.25
N LEU A 104 13.52 -18.30 -13.67
CA LEU A 104 14.07 -17.42 -12.64
C LEU A 104 14.72 -16.18 -13.25
N GLY A 105 14.77 -15.12 -12.48
CA GLY A 105 15.45 -13.88 -12.82
C GLY A 105 15.91 -13.12 -11.58
N LEU A 106 16.49 -11.95 -11.83
CA LEU A 106 16.90 -11.02 -10.77
C LEU A 106 16.24 -9.66 -10.99
N CYS A 107 15.75 -9.10 -9.90
CA CYS A 107 15.30 -7.73 -9.89
C CYS A 107 16.46 -6.77 -10.11
N GLY A 108 16.19 -5.70 -10.87
CA GLY A 108 17.18 -4.66 -11.12
C GLY A 108 17.77 -4.09 -9.83
N THR A 109 19.03 -3.68 -9.91
CA THR A 109 19.75 -3.06 -8.78
C THR A 109 19.32 -1.61 -8.56
N THR A 110 18.64 -1.01 -9.53
CA THR A 110 18.15 0.36 -9.48
C THR A 110 16.64 0.37 -9.29
N LYS A 111 16.11 1.32 -8.51
CA LYS A 111 14.66 1.52 -8.32
C LYS A 111 13.91 1.81 -9.63
N THR A 112 14.64 2.15 -10.70
CA THR A 112 14.11 2.42 -12.05
C THR A 112 13.95 1.16 -12.91
N THR A 113 14.71 0.09 -12.63
CA THR A 113 14.62 -1.17 -13.39
C THR A 113 13.76 -2.17 -12.62
N GLN A 114 12.45 -1.97 -12.71
CA GLN A 114 11.42 -2.71 -11.95
C GLN A 114 11.01 -4.03 -12.63
N THR A 115 11.78 -4.46 -13.62
CA THR A 115 11.58 -5.69 -14.38
C THR A 115 12.41 -6.84 -13.79
N CYS A 116 11.79 -8.01 -13.72
CA CYS A 116 12.50 -9.25 -13.38
C CYS A 116 13.33 -9.68 -14.60
N ASN A 117 14.65 -9.47 -14.56
CA ASN A 117 15.52 -9.79 -15.67
C ASN A 117 15.76 -11.30 -15.73
N PRO A 118 15.33 -12.00 -16.80
CA PRO A 118 15.39 -13.45 -16.85
C PRO A 118 16.83 -13.96 -16.88
N SER A 119 17.09 -15.00 -16.10
CA SER A 119 18.32 -15.83 -16.17
C SER A 119 18.11 -17.02 -17.10
N ASN A 120 19.07 -17.95 -17.20
CA ASN A 120 18.86 -19.24 -17.85
C ASN A 120 18.55 -20.37 -16.85
N LEU A 121 18.15 -20.02 -15.63
CA LEU A 121 17.75 -20.95 -14.59
C LEU A 121 16.23 -21.13 -14.55
N PHE A 122 15.81 -22.35 -14.22
CA PHE A 122 14.41 -22.75 -14.13
C PHE A 122 14.18 -23.50 -12.82
N ILE A 123 12.97 -23.40 -12.29
CA ILE A 123 12.55 -24.09 -11.07
C ILE A 123 11.10 -24.52 -11.19
N ASP A 124 10.75 -25.63 -10.54
CA ASP A 124 9.35 -26.02 -10.39
C ASP A 124 8.63 -25.04 -9.45
N CYS A 125 7.44 -24.62 -9.87
CA CYS A 125 6.64 -23.64 -9.15
C CYS A 125 5.16 -24.02 -9.18
N TRP A 126 4.44 -23.69 -8.11
CA TRP A 126 3.00 -23.92 -8.03
C TRP A 126 2.31 -22.84 -7.20
N LYS A 127 1.05 -22.57 -7.54
CA LYS A 127 0.18 -21.65 -6.79
C LYS A 127 -0.55 -22.43 -5.70
N LEU A 128 -0.58 -21.91 -4.47
CA LEU A 128 -1.48 -22.41 -3.41
C LEU A 128 -2.88 -21.84 -3.61
N PRO A 129 -3.95 -22.51 -3.14
CA PRO A 129 -5.30 -21.95 -3.13
C PRO A 129 -5.32 -20.71 -2.23
N GLU A 130 -6.02 -19.68 -2.69
CA GLU A 130 -6.30 -18.46 -1.92
C GLU A 130 -7.37 -18.70 -0.85
#